data_AF-A0A9E3W3P1-F1
#
_entry.id   AF-A0A9E3W3P1-F1
#
_cell.length_a   1.000
_cell.length_b   1.000
_cell.length_c   1.000
_cell.angle_alpha   90.00
_cell.angle_beta   90.00
_cell.angle_gamma   90.00
#
_symmetry.space_group_name_H-M   'P 1'
#
loop_
_entity.id
_entity.type
_entity.pdbx_description
1 polymer ?
#
loop_
_entity_poly.entity_id
_entity_poly.type
_entity_poly.pdbx_seq_one_letter_code
_entity_poly.pdbx_strand_id
1 'polypeptide(L)'
;MIKMAQLEDIRKMYFMEGLSIREIHRRTGIHRDTISKYLAFEEPKLPKYRLTKERKHPVLGPYITMIHQIIEEDKTRHRKQRHTGTKIFEILKQEGFTGGYNTVMDYLRKVYRKQREAFLPLEFELGAYAEVDWTEAYFYLKGKETKAHIFVMKLRGSGGFYARAYPFEKQEAFFDGHIKCFEFMNGVPYKIAYDNLKTAVKKVLQGSNREEQEQFIALRTHYLYDSTFCKPAKANEKGGVENAGKEVVRRFFVPYPDVDSFEELNHYLHNECIKLLENNPK
;
A
#
# COMPACT_ATOMS: atom_id res chain seq x y z
N MET A 1 -29.13 1.55 -3.34
CA MET A 1 -28.89 0.70 -4.53
C MET A 1 -28.99 -0.74 -4.07
N ILE A 2 -29.84 -1.58 -4.69
CA ILE A 2 -30.09 -2.95 -4.24
C ILE A 2 -28.89 -3.83 -4.59
N LYS A 3 -28.46 -4.70 -3.67
CA LYS A 3 -27.38 -5.68 -3.89
C LYS A 3 -27.92 -6.93 -4.61
N MET A 4 -27.06 -7.70 -5.30
CA MET A 4 -27.49 -8.94 -6.00
C MET A 4 -28.20 -9.92 -5.08
N ALA A 5 -27.71 -10.10 -3.84
CA ALA A 5 -28.35 -10.98 -2.86
C ALA A 5 -29.81 -10.57 -2.56
N GLN A 6 -30.07 -9.28 -2.41
CA GLN A 6 -31.44 -8.78 -2.17
C GLN A 6 -32.34 -8.95 -3.40
N LEU A 7 -31.78 -8.87 -4.61
CA LEU A 7 -32.52 -9.12 -5.86
C LEU A 7 -32.87 -10.62 -6.00
N GLU A 8 -31.95 -11.50 -5.61
CA GLU A 8 -32.17 -12.95 -5.58
C GLU A 8 -33.32 -13.31 -4.62
N ASP A 9 -33.30 -12.75 -3.40
CA ASP A 9 -34.33 -12.99 -2.39
C ASP A 9 -35.72 -12.52 -2.87
N ILE A 10 -35.79 -11.32 -3.48
CA ILE A 10 -37.04 -10.80 -4.05
C ILE A 10 -37.61 -11.73 -5.12
N ARG A 11 -36.74 -12.26 -6.00
CA ARG A 11 -37.17 -13.16 -7.08
C ARG A 11 -37.59 -14.53 -6.55
N LYS A 12 -36.90 -15.07 -5.54
CA LYS A 12 -37.28 -16.31 -4.86
C LYS A 12 -38.64 -16.17 -4.17
N MET A 13 -38.85 -15.09 -3.42
CA MET A 13 -40.14 -14.79 -2.76
C MET A 13 -41.30 -14.66 -3.76
N TYR A 14 -41.05 -14.11 -4.96
CA TYR A 14 -42.12 -13.93 -5.95
C TYR A 14 -42.36 -15.19 -6.81
N PHE A 15 -41.33 -15.77 -7.42
CA PHE A 15 -41.47 -16.87 -8.37
C PHE A 15 -41.53 -18.26 -7.71
N MET A 16 -40.94 -18.42 -6.52
CA MET A 16 -40.86 -19.72 -5.84
C MET A 16 -41.87 -19.82 -4.70
N GLU A 17 -42.02 -18.76 -3.90
CA GLU A 17 -42.97 -18.71 -2.77
C GLU A 17 -44.34 -18.12 -3.13
N GLY A 18 -44.51 -17.56 -4.34
CA GLY A 18 -45.78 -17.02 -4.82
C GLY A 18 -46.26 -15.76 -4.08
N LEU A 19 -45.38 -15.06 -3.37
CA LEU A 19 -45.75 -13.90 -2.55
C LEU A 19 -46.07 -12.67 -3.41
N SER A 20 -47.11 -11.92 -3.01
CA SER A 20 -47.47 -10.68 -3.71
C SER A 20 -46.41 -9.58 -3.51
N ILE A 21 -46.30 -8.65 -4.46
CA ILE A 21 -45.39 -7.49 -4.39
C ILE A 21 -45.62 -6.67 -3.10
N ARG A 22 -46.85 -6.61 -2.61
CA ARG A 22 -47.20 -5.92 -1.35
C ARG A 22 -46.58 -6.62 -0.13
N GLU A 23 -46.57 -7.94 -0.14
CA GLU A 23 -46.00 -8.76 0.93
C GLU A 23 -44.47 -8.72 0.92
N ILE A 24 -43.86 -8.74 -0.26
CA ILE A 24 -42.40 -8.59 -0.41
C ILE A 24 -41.94 -7.21 0.07
N HIS A 25 -42.70 -6.15 -0.23
CA HIS A 25 -42.43 -4.81 0.31
C HIS A 25 -42.47 -4.79 1.84
N ARG A 26 -43.47 -5.45 2.44
CA ARG A 26 -43.62 -5.53 3.90
C ARG A 26 -42.44 -6.24 4.57
N ARG A 27 -41.92 -7.32 3.96
CA ARG A 27 -40.82 -8.10 4.51
C ARG A 27 -39.43 -7.48 4.30
N THR A 28 -39.22 -6.84 3.15
CA THR A 28 -37.87 -6.36 2.74
C THR A 28 -37.68 -4.86 2.93
N GLY A 29 -38.76 -4.09 3.11
CA GLY A 29 -38.74 -2.62 3.15
C GLY A 29 -38.45 -1.96 1.79
N ILE A 30 -38.36 -2.74 0.71
CA ILE A 30 -38.00 -2.25 -0.63
C ILE A 30 -39.25 -1.68 -1.32
N HIS A 31 -39.14 -0.49 -1.90
CA HIS A 31 -40.28 0.18 -2.54
C HIS A 31 -40.90 -0.68 -3.66
N ARG A 32 -42.23 -0.70 -3.74
CA ARG A 32 -43.00 -1.55 -4.65
C ARG A 32 -42.61 -1.35 -6.12
N ASP A 33 -42.38 -0.12 -6.55
CA ASP A 33 -41.95 0.18 -7.93
C ASP A 33 -40.58 -0.41 -8.27
N THR A 34 -39.70 -0.49 -7.27
CA THR A 34 -38.39 -1.09 -7.43
C THR A 34 -38.51 -2.61 -7.56
N ILE A 35 -39.36 -3.24 -6.75
CA ILE A 35 -39.69 -4.67 -6.85
C ILE A 35 -40.29 -4.99 -8.23
N SER A 36 -41.33 -4.26 -8.65
CA SER A 36 -41.96 -4.44 -9.96
C SER A 36 -40.96 -4.29 -11.12
N LYS A 37 -40.10 -3.28 -11.05
CA LYS A 37 -39.05 -3.06 -12.06
C LYS A 37 -38.08 -4.24 -12.15
N TYR A 38 -37.71 -4.84 -11.02
CA TYR A 38 -36.77 -5.97 -11.00
C TYR A 38 -37.39 -7.33 -11.35
N LEU A 39 -38.69 -7.50 -11.13
CA LEU A 39 -39.44 -8.66 -11.59
C LEU A 39 -39.69 -8.63 -13.10
N ALA A 40 -39.78 -7.43 -13.70
CA ALA A 40 -39.98 -7.25 -15.14
C ALA A 40 -38.73 -7.54 -16.00
N PHE A 41 -37.54 -7.65 -15.41
CA PHE A 41 -36.35 -8.04 -16.16
C PHE A 41 -36.27 -9.58 -16.29
N GLU A 42 -36.25 -10.09 -17.53
CA GLU A 42 -36.03 -11.51 -17.83
C GLU A 42 -34.65 -11.97 -17.34
N GLU A 43 -33.61 -11.16 -17.55
CA GLU A 43 -32.27 -11.38 -17.00
C GLU A 43 -31.99 -10.46 -15.80
N PRO A 44 -31.62 -10.99 -14.61
CA PRO A 44 -31.32 -10.16 -13.45
C PRO A 44 -30.01 -9.39 -13.66
N LYS A 45 -30.11 -8.14 -14.11
CA LYS A 45 -28.97 -7.20 -14.21
C LYS A 45 -29.11 -6.10 -13.17
N LEU A 46 -28.11 -5.93 -12.31
CA LEU A 46 -28.02 -4.74 -11.46
C LEU A 46 -27.96 -3.49 -12.34
N PRO A 47 -28.61 -2.37 -11.92
CA PRO A 47 -28.43 -1.10 -12.59
C PRO A 47 -26.98 -0.66 -12.42
N LYS A 48 -26.17 -0.82 -13.48
CA LYS A 48 -24.88 -0.16 -13.58
C LYS A 48 -25.14 1.32 -13.87
N TYR A 49 -24.66 2.19 -12.99
CA TYR A 49 -24.60 3.62 -13.28
C TYR A 49 -23.73 3.84 -14.52
N ARG A 50 -24.37 4.07 -15.67
CA ARG A 50 -23.71 4.51 -16.90
C ARG A 50 -23.81 6.03 -16.97
N LEU A 51 -22.71 6.73 -16.72
CA LEU A 51 -22.53 8.09 -17.22
C LEU A 51 -22.50 8.00 -18.74
N THR A 52 -23.62 8.33 -19.40
CA THR A 52 -23.77 8.30 -20.86
C THR A 52 -23.14 9.49 -21.57
N LYS A 53 -22.75 10.54 -20.84
CA LYS A 53 -22.05 11.71 -21.39
C LYS A 53 -20.90 12.12 -20.49
N GLU A 54 -19.73 12.37 -21.09
CA GLU A 54 -18.63 13.01 -20.38
C GLU A 54 -19.09 14.38 -19.88
N ARG A 55 -18.79 14.69 -18.61
CA ARG A 55 -19.06 16.03 -18.05
C ARG A 55 -18.26 17.03 -18.87
N LYS A 56 -18.94 17.86 -19.66
CA LYS A 56 -18.31 18.99 -20.33
C LYS A 56 -17.64 19.85 -19.26
N HIS A 57 -16.39 20.23 -19.49
CA HIS A 57 -15.67 21.21 -18.67
C HIS A 57 -15.74 22.57 -19.38
N PRO A 58 -16.86 23.31 -19.32
CA PRO A 58 -17.09 24.50 -20.15
C PRO A 58 -16.04 25.61 -19.95
N VAL A 59 -15.50 25.74 -18.73
CA VAL A 59 -14.51 26.78 -18.38
C VAL A 59 -13.06 26.33 -18.64
N LEU A 60 -12.79 25.03 -18.51
CA LEU A 60 -11.43 24.49 -18.69
C LEU A 60 -11.12 24.11 -20.14
N GLY A 61 -12.16 23.89 -20.96
CA GLY A 61 -12.07 23.45 -22.35
C GLY A 61 -10.99 24.15 -23.18
N PRO A 62 -10.95 25.50 -23.23
CA PRO A 62 -9.96 26.25 -24.01
C PRO A 62 -8.51 26.03 -23.56
N TYR A 63 -8.30 25.69 -22.29
CA TYR A 63 -6.99 25.55 -21.66
C TYR A 63 -6.48 24.10 -21.62
N ILE A 64 -7.30 23.12 -22.02
CA ILE A 64 -6.93 21.70 -21.98
C ILE A 64 -5.69 21.43 -22.83
N THR A 65 -5.61 22.01 -24.03
CA THR A 65 -4.46 21.83 -24.93
C THR A 65 -3.16 22.33 -24.30
N MET A 66 -3.20 23.49 -23.65
CA MET A 66 -2.07 24.05 -22.93
C MET A 66 -1.65 23.18 -21.74
N ILE A 67 -2.62 22.67 -20.96
CA ILE A 67 -2.33 21.73 -19.86
C ILE A 67 -1.63 20.48 -20.38
N HIS A 68 -2.08 19.92 -21.52
CA HIS A 68 -1.45 18.74 -22.11
C HIS A 68 -0.04 19.03 -22.61
N GLN A 69 0.19 20.19 -23.21
CA GLN A 69 1.53 20.61 -23.63
C GLN A 69 2.48 20.73 -22.43
N ILE A 70 2.06 21.39 -21.35
CA ILE A 70 2.87 21.51 -20.12
C ILE A 70 3.19 20.12 -19.54
N ILE A 71 2.22 19.20 -19.51
CA ILE A 71 2.42 17.84 -19.03
C ILE A 71 3.40 17.06 -19.92
N GLU A 72 3.33 17.24 -21.24
CA GLU A 72 4.23 16.55 -22.19
C GLU A 72 5.66 17.07 -22.05
N GLU A 73 5.83 18.39 -21.95
CA GLU A 73 7.12 19.02 -21.68
C GLU A 73 7.70 18.61 -20.33
N ASP A 74 6.86 18.40 -19.31
CA ASP A 74 7.30 17.93 -17.99
C ASP A 74 7.87 16.51 -18.03
N LYS A 75 7.46 15.66 -18.99
CA LYS A 75 7.98 14.28 -19.07
C LYS A 75 9.48 14.25 -19.35
N THR A 76 9.98 15.18 -20.17
CA THR A 76 11.40 15.26 -20.55
C THR A 76 12.25 15.97 -19.49
N ARG A 77 11.61 16.70 -18.56
CA ARG A 77 12.28 17.40 -17.46
C ARG A 77 12.60 16.47 -16.29
N HIS A 78 13.67 16.83 -15.57
CA HIS A 78 14.07 16.14 -14.33
C HIS A 78 12.94 16.20 -13.30
N ARG A 79 12.71 15.08 -12.57
CA ARG A 79 11.54 14.90 -11.68
C ARG A 79 11.32 16.03 -10.67
N LYS A 80 12.41 16.65 -10.17
CA LYS A 80 12.34 17.77 -9.21
C LYS A 80 11.93 19.12 -9.81
N GLN A 81 11.93 19.24 -11.15
CA GLN A 81 11.68 20.48 -11.88
C GLN A 81 10.40 20.41 -12.74
N ARG A 82 9.57 19.39 -12.54
CA ARG A 82 8.26 19.28 -13.18
C ARG A 82 7.26 20.21 -12.49
N HIS A 83 6.31 20.75 -13.24
CA HIS A 83 5.33 21.68 -12.70
C HIS A 83 4.41 20.96 -11.70
N THR A 84 4.22 21.57 -10.53
CA THR A 84 3.20 21.13 -9.59
C THR A 84 1.83 21.56 -10.08
N GLY A 85 0.76 20.89 -9.65
CA GLY A 85 -0.60 21.30 -10.01
C GLY A 85 -0.88 22.77 -9.67
N THR A 86 -0.36 23.25 -8.55
CA THR A 86 -0.43 24.67 -8.16
C THR A 86 0.26 25.58 -9.17
N LYS A 87 1.43 25.19 -9.69
CA LYS A 87 2.12 25.98 -10.69
C LYS A 87 1.40 26.01 -12.04
N ILE A 88 0.80 24.88 -12.44
CA ILE A 88 -0.05 24.82 -13.63
C ILE A 88 -1.26 25.75 -13.47
N PHE A 89 -1.90 25.78 -12.29
CA PHE A 89 -3.00 26.71 -12.03
C PHE A 89 -2.59 28.18 -12.10
N GLU A 90 -1.41 28.55 -11.58
CA GLU A 90 -0.89 29.92 -11.69
C GLU A 90 -0.67 30.34 -13.15
N ILE A 91 -0.08 29.46 -13.97
CA ILE A 91 0.13 29.70 -15.41
C ILE A 91 -1.22 29.92 -16.10
N LEU A 92 -2.20 29.05 -15.83
CA LEU A 92 -3.55 29.19 -16.39
C LEU A 92 -4.21 30.52 -15.98
N LYS A 93 -4.01 30.94 -14.73
CA LYS A 93 -4.57 32.21 -14.23
C LYS A 93 -3.93 33.43 -14.94
N GLN A 94 -2.65 33.36 -15.28
CA GLN A 94 -1.97 34.39 -16.08
C GLN A 94 -2.52 34.46 -17.51
N GLU A 95 -2.89 33.32 -18.08
CA GLU A 95 -3.49 33.18 -19.41
C GLU A 95 -5.02 33.48 -19.43
N GLY A 96 -5.56 34.07 -18.36
CA GLY A 96 -6.95 34.52 -18.29
C GLY A 96 -7.96 33.46 -17.83
N PHE A 97 -7.51 32.35 -17.25
CA PHE A 97 -8.41 31.33 -16.71
C PHE A 97 -9.25 31.87 -15.54
N THR A 98 -10.57 31.85 -15.71
CA THR A 98 -11.55 32.34 -14.73
C THR A 98 -12.08 31.26 -13.78
N GLY A 99 -11.66 30.00 -13.96
CA GLY A 99 -12.11 28.89 -13.13
C GLY A 99 -11.37 28.76 -11.80
N GLY A 100 -11.94 27.94 -10.90
CA GLY A 100 -11.33 27.66 -9.60
C GLY A 100 -10.19 26.64 -9.65
N TYR A 101 -9.30 26.71 -8.67
CA TYR A 101 -8.19 25.76 -8.45
C TYR A 101 -8.65 24.29 -8.47
N ASN A 102 -9.77 23.98 -7.81
CA ASN A 102 -10.30 22.63 -7.73
C ASN A 102 -10.67 22.05 -9.10
N THR A 103 -11.13 22.88 -10.05
CA THR A 103 -11.47 22.45 -11.41
C THR A 103 -10.22 21.95 -12.16
N VAL A 104 -9.10 22.64 -11.98
CA VAL A 104 -7.80 22.25 -12.56
C VAL A 104 -7.28 20.99 -11.88
N MET A 105 -7.32 20.93 -10.54
CA MET A 105 -6.88 19.74 -9.79
C MET A 105 -7.68 18.49 -10.15
N ASP A 106 -9.01 18.59 -10.24
CA ASP A 106 -9.87 17.47 -10.63
C ASP A 106 -9.58 16.97 -12.04
N TYR A 107 -9.27 17.90 -12.96
CA TYR A 107 -8.86 17.54 -14.31
C TYR A 107 -7.49 16.84 -14.32
N LEU A 108 -6.49 17.43 -13.67
CA LEU A 108 -5.14 16.86 -13.55
C LEU A 108 -5.19 15.46 -12.93
N ARG A 109 -5.97 15.25 -11.86
CA ARG A 109 -6.17 13.92 -11.24
C ARG A 109 -6.69 12.90 -12.24
N LYS A 110 -7.63 13.25 -13.12
CA LYS A 110 -8.16 12.34 -14.15
C LYS A 110 -7.09 12.01 -15.20
N VAL A 111 -6.33 13.02 -15.65
CA VAL A 111 -5.26 12.84 -16.64
C VAL A 111 -4.17 11.92 -16.09
N TYR A 112 -3.65 12.21 -14.89
CA TYR A 112 -2.63 11.37 -14.24
C TYR A 112 -3.13 9.98 -13.89
N ARG A 113 -4.41 9.81 -13.55
CA ARG A 113 -4.99 8.49 -13.29
C ARG A 113 -5.07 7.62 -14.55
N LYS A 114 -5.30 8.21 -15.72
CA LYS A 114 -5.25 7.50 -17.02
C LYS A 114 -3.83 7.16 -17.46
N GLN A 115 -2.83 7.92 -17.01
CA GLN A 115 -1.41 7.72 -17.32
C GLN A 115 -0.67 6.81 -16.33
N ARG A 116 -1.32 6.33 -15.26
CA ARG A 116 -0.71 5.31 -14.42
C ARG A 116 -0.57 4.04 -15.25
N GLU A 117 0.68 3.67 -15.55
CA GLU A 117 1.01 2.33 -16.02
C GLU A 117 0.31 1.33 -15.09
N ALA A 118 -0.42 0.39 -15.69
CA ALA A 118 -1.05 -0.68 -14.94
C ALA A 118 0.09 -1.47 -14.28
N PHE A 119 0.26 -1.32 -12.97
CA PHE A 119 1.15 -2.18 -12.22
C PHE A 119 0.60 -3.59 -12.36
N LEU A 120 1.36 -4.48 -12.99
CA LEU A 120 1.05 -5.90 -12.95
C LEU A 120 1.13 -6.31 -11.48
N PRO A 121 0.04 -6.75 -10.84
CA PRO A 121 0.11 -7.25 -9.49
C PRO A 121 0.97 -8.51 -9.54
N LEU A 122 2.20 -8.41 -9.05
CA LEU A 122 3.07 -9.57 -8.85
C LEU A 122 2.43 -10.39 -7.73
N GLU A 123 1.85 -11.53 -8.07
CA GLU A 123 1.44 -12.53 -7.09
C GLU A 123 2.68 -13.29 -6.63
N PHE A 124 2.86 -13.37 -5.31
CA PHE A 124 3.95 -14.12 -4.69
C PHE A 124 3.34 -15.28 -3.92
N GLU A 125 3.93 -16.47 -4.07
CA GLU A 125 3.62 -17.62 -3.22
C GLU A 125 3.91 -17.31 -1.74
N LEU A 126 3.14 -17.92 -0.84
CA LEU A 126 3.34 -17.75 0.60
C LEU A 126 4.74 -18.26 0.99
N GLY A 127 5.48 -17.46 1.77
CA GLY A 127 6.85 -17.78 2.18
C GLY A 127 7.91 -17.71 1.07
N ALA A 128 7.55 -17.49 -0.20
CA ALA A 128 8.53 -17.46 -1.28
C ALA A 128 9.42 -16.22 -1.28
N TYR A 129 8.87 -15.08 -0.88
CA TYR A 129 9.56 -13.80 -1.00
C TYR A 129 9.33 -12.90 0.21
N ALA A 130 10.42 -12.43 0.80
CA ALA A 130 10.43 -11.41 1.83
C ALA A 130 11.21 -10.18 1.38
N GLU A 131 10.88 -9.03 1.95
CA GLU A 131 11.63 -7.78 1.80
C GLU A 131 12.08 -7.30 3.18
N VAL A 132 13.37 -7.00 3.31
CA VAL A 132 13.96 -6.42 4.51
C VAL A 132 14.20 -4.94 4.29
N ASP A 133 13.77 -4.13 5.25
CA ASP A 133 13.97 -2.69 5.29
C ASP A 133 14.37 -2.23 6.70
N TRP A 134 15.00 -1.06 6.78
CA TRP A 134 15.29 -0.37 8.03
C TRP A 134 14.50 0.93 8.09
N THR A 135 13.93 1.23 9.25
CA THR A 135 13.25 2.50 9.47
C THR A 135 13.59 3.06 10.84
N GLU A 136 13.53 4.38 10.98
CA GLU A 136 13.75 5.05 12.25
C GLU A 136 12.41 5.39 12.89
N ALA A 137 12.32 5.18 14.20
CA ALA A 137 11.15 5.52 14.99
C ALA A 137 11.57 6.17 16.32
N TYR A 138 10.67 6.96 16.92
CA TYR A 138 10.89 7.58 18.21
C TYR A 138 9.95 6.97 19.25
N PHE A 139 10.45 6.83 20.47
CA PHE A 139 9.72 6.30 21.62
C PHE A 139 10.25 6.94 22.91
N TYR A 140 9.53 6.78 24.02
CA TYR A 140 10.01 7.19 25.33
C TYR A 140 10.73 6.02 26.01
N LEU A 141 11.99 6.25 26.36
CA LEU A 141 12.78 5.35 27.20
C LEU A 141 12.93 5.99 28.56
N LYS A 142 12.24 5.46 29.57
CA LYS A 142 12.20 6.03 30.94
C LYS A 142 11.82 7.51 30.92
N GLY A 143 10.80 7.87 30.13
CA GLY A 143 10.33 9.25 29.96
C GLY A 143 11.20 10.15 29.07
N LYS A 144 12.29 9.65 28.47
CA LYS A 144 13.13 10.42 27.53
C LYS A 144 12.88 10.02 26.09
N GLU A 145 12.56 10.98 25.23
CA GLU A 145 12.45 10.75 23.79
C GLU A 145 13.77 10.21 23.23
N THR A 146 13.70 9.00 22.67
CA THR A 146 14.85 8.23 22.20
C THR A 146 14.54 7.70 20.81
N LYS A 147 15.54 7.72 19.93
CA LYS A 147 15.45 7.16 18.58
C LYS A 147 15.81 5.68 18.60
N ALA A 148 14.97 4.86 17.98
CA ALA A 148 15.22 3.45 17.69
C ALA A 148 15.37 3.23 16.18
N HIS A 149 16.22 2.26 15.85
CA HIS A 149 16.38 1.73 14.51
C HIS A 149 15.60 0.41 14.42
N ILE A 150 14.60 0.37 13.56
CA ILE A 150 13.66 -0.75 13.47
C ILE A 150 14.01 -1.60 12.26
N PHE A 151 14.37 -2.85 12.54
CA PHE A 151 14.46 -3.90 11.55
C PHE A 151 13.05 -4.32 11.16
N VAL A 152 12.74 -4.36 9.86
CA VAL A 152 11.45 -4.81 9.35
C VAL A 152 11.67 -5.86 8.28
N MET A 153 11.04 -7.03 8.42
CA MET A 153 10.96 -8.04 7.36
C MET A 153 9.49 -8.26 7.00
N LYS A 154 9.12 -8.03 5.74
CA LYS A 154 7.75 -8.19 5.23
C LYS A 154 7.67 -9.29 4.18
N LEU A 155 6.78 -10.26 4.38
CA LEU A 155 6.45 -11.30 3.41
C LEU A 155 5.56 -10.72 2.31
N ARG A 156 5.95 -10.87 1.05
CA ARG A 156 5.22 -10.29 -0.09
C ARG A 156 3.95 -11.07 -0.43
N GLY A 157 3.93 -12.38 -0.21
CA GLY A 157 2.77 -13.24 -0.49
C GLY A 157 1.63 -13.07 0.52
N SER A 158 1.93 -13.19 1.82
CA SER A 158 0.93 -13.04 2.88
C SER A 158 0.68 -11.58 3.28
N GLY A 159 1.65 -10.70 3.04
CA GLY A 159 1.62 -9.32 3.53
C GLY A 159 2.02 -9.17 5.01
N GLY A 160 2.19 -10.29 5.74
CA GLY A 160 2.63 -10.28 7.13
C GLY A 160 4.06 -9.74 7.29
N PHE A 161 4.37 -9.17 8.45
CA PHE A 161 5.68 -8.63 8.73
C PHE A 161 6.10 -8.85 10.19
N TYR A 162 7.41 -8.81 10.41
CA TYR A 162 8.05 -8.81 11.72
C TYR A 162 8.85 -7.53 11.90
N ALA A 163 8.77 -6.94 13.09
CA ALA A 163 9.50 -5.73 13.46
C ALA A 163 10.25 -5.90 14.78
N ARG A 164 11.50 -5.42 14.82
CA ARG A 164 12.34 -5.43 16.04
C ARG A 164 13.16 -4.15 16.14
N ALA A 165 13.21 -3.56 17.34
CA ALA A 165 13.87 -2.32 17.64
C ALA A 165 15.30 -2.53 18.18
N TYR A 166 16.22 -1.70 17.69
CA TYR A 166 17.62 -1.68 18.09
C TYR A 166 18.10 -0.24 18.34
N PRO A 167 19.14 -0.08 19.18
CA PRO A 167 19.79 1.22 19.37
C PRO A 167 20.68 1.62 18.18
N PHE A 168 20.98 0.72 17.24
CA PHE A 168 21.87 0.96 16.10
C PHE A 168 21.59 0.02 14.92
N GLU A 169 22.00 0.42 13.71
CA GLU A 169 21.96 -0.36 12.47
C GLU A 169 23.32 -1.02 12.15
N LYS A 170 23.82 -1.84 13.08
CA LYS A 170 25.07 -2.60 12.89
C LYS A 170 24.77 -4.03 12.44
N GLN A 171 25.83 -4.74 12.06
CA GLN A 171 25.73 -6.10 11.55
C GLN A 171 25.13 -7.07 12.59
N GLU A 172 25.45 -6.91 13.87
CA GLU A 172 24.92 -7.74 14.94
C GLU A 172 23.40 -7.58 15.05
N ALA A 173 22.89 -6.35 14.96
CA ALA A 173 21.46 -6.06 14.92
C ALA A 173 20.80 -6.59 13.65
N PHE A 174 21.50 -6.54 12.51
CA PHE A 174 21.02 -7.10 11.26
C PHE A 174 20.86 -8.63 11.33
N PHE A 175 21.84 -9.35 11.89
CA PHE A 175 21.76 -10.80 12.06
C PHE A 175 20.75 -11.22 13.12
N ASP A 176 20.74 -10.56 14.28
CA ASP A 176 19.73 -10.82 15.31
C ASP A 176 18.31 -10.60 14.75
N GLY A 177 18.11 -9.56 13.93
CA GLY A 177 16.82 -9.28 13.30
C GLY A 177 16.34 -10.41 12.39
N HIS A 178 17.25 -11.03 11.63
CA HIS A 178 16.93 -12.20 10.80
C HIS A 178 16.60 -13.42 11.66
N ILE A 179 17.46 -13.75 12.62
CA ILE A 179 17.29 -14.92 13.49
C ILE A 179 15.96 -14.84 14.24
N LYS A 180 15.67 -13.70 14.87
CA LYS A 180 14.43 -13.48 15.61
C LYS A 180 13.20 -13.50 14.71
N CYS A 181 13.32 -13.01 13.48
CA CYS A 181 12.25 -13.12 12.49
C CYS A 181 11.99 -14.58 12.09
N PHE A 182 13.05 -15.36 11.82
CA PHE A 182 12.92 -16.77 11.44
C PHE A 182 12.34 -17.62 12.58
N GLU A 183 12.75 -17.35 13.83
CA GLU A 183 12.16 -17.93 15.03
C GLU A 183 10.67 -17.57 15.15
N PHE A 184 10.31 -16.29 14.96
CA PHE A 184 8.92 -15.83 15.01
C PHE A 184 8.03 -16.49 13.95
N MET A 185 8.53 -16.59 12.71
CA MET A 185 7.79 -17.22 11.61
C MET A 185 7.80 -18.75 11.69
N ASN A 186 8.61 -19.34 12.58
CA ASN A 186 8.94 -20.76 12.60
C ASN A 186 9.31 -21.29 11.20
N GLY A 187 10.08 -20.50 10.45
CA GLY A 187 10.34 -20.74 9.04
C GLY A 187 11.21 -19.66 8.40
N VAL A 188 11.80 -20.00 7.25
CA VAL A 188 12.70 -19.12 6.51
C VAL A 188 12.12 -18.89 5.10
N PRO A 189 12.02 -17.63 4.64
CA PRO A 189 11.61 -17.35 3.27
C PRO A 189 12.65 -17.85 2.26
N TYR A 190 12.20 -18.40 1.12
CA TYR A 190 13.12 -18.90 0.09
C TYR A 190 14.02 -17.80 -0.49
N LYS A 191 13.46 -16.60 -0.69
CA LYS A 191 14.18 -15.44 -1.22
C LYS A 191 13.92 -14.20 -0.38
N ILE A 192 14.98 -13.50 -0.01
CA ILE A 192 14.93 -12.25 0.73
C ILE A 192 15.52 -11.14 -0.13
N ALA A 193 14.73 -10.09 -0.34
CA ALA A 193 15.15 -8.88 -1.01
C ALA A 193 15.60 -7.82 -0.01
N TYR A 194 16.69 -7.16 -0.34
CA TYR A 194 17.24 -6.05 0.43
C TYR A 194 17.21 -4.79 -0.44
N ASP A 195 16.57 -3.72 0.05
CA ASP A 195 16.61 -2.43 -0.64
C ASP A 195 18.00 -1.78 -0.48
N ASN A 196 18.41 -1.03 -1.50
CA ASN A 196 19.81 -0.69 -1.72
C ASN A 196 20.29 0.44 -0.80
N LEU A 197 21.06 0.06 0.21
CA LEU A 197 22.39 0.63 0.53
C LEU A 197 22.51 2.15 0.71
N LYS A 198 22.53 2.59 1.98
CA LYS A 198 23.48 3.64 2.40
C LYS A 198 24.40 3.29 3.56
N THR A 199 24.07 2.34 4.45
CA THR A 199 24.92 2.16 5.65
C THR A 199 25.14 0.71 6.10
N ALA A 200 24.09 -0.06 6.36
CA ALA A 200 24.26 -1.39 6.98
C ALA A 200 24.73 -2.46 5.96
N VAL A 201 23.95 -2.72 4.91
CA VAL A 201 24.26 -3.78 3.92
C VAL A 201 25.48 -3.40 3.04
N LYS A 202 25.84 -2.11 2.96
CA LYS A 202 26.96 -1.63 2.13
C LYS A 202 28.30 -1.92 2.75
N LYS A 203 28.41 -1.83 4.07
CA LYS A 203 29.60 -2.29 4.79
C LYS A 203 29.75 -3.80 4.64
N VAL A 204 28.64 -4.52 4.83
CA VAL A 204 28.59 -5.99 4.72
C VAL A 204 28.92 -6.50 3.31
N LEU A 205 28.65 -5.76 2.23
CA LEU A 205 28.83 -6.25 0.84
C LEU A 205 29.80 -5.47 -0.06
N GLN A 206 30.08 -4.20 0.22
CA GLN A 206 30.97 -3.33 -0.59
C GLN A 206 32.06 -2.64 0.24
N GLY A 207 32.06 -2.83 1.56
CA GLY A 207 33.16 -2.37 2.40
C GLY A 207 34.39 -3.24 2.20
N SER A 208 35.56 -2.67 2.47
CA SER A 208 36.87 -3.33 2.44
C SER A 208 37.02 -4.50 3.44
N ASN A 209 35.94 -4.87 4.15
CA ASN A 209 35.97 -5.77 5.28
C ASN A 209 35.44 -7.17 4.89
N ARG A 210 36.37 -8.06 4.55
CA ARG A 210 36.12 -9.43 4.09
C ARG A 210 35.32 -10.27 5.10
N GLU A 211 35.51 -10.03 6.40
CA GLU A 211 34.84 -10.78 7.47
C GLU A 211 33.32 -10.58 7.49
N GLU A 212 32.83 -9.37 7.21
CA GLU A 212 31.39 -9.08 7.24
C GLU A 212 30.64 -9.82 6.10
N GLN A 213 31.28 -9.92 4.94
CA GLN A 213 30.78 -10.68 3.79
C GLN A 213 30.70 -12.17 4.11
N GLU A 214 31.76 -12.73 4.72
CA GLU A 214 31.82 -14.14 5.11
C GLU A 214 30.74 -14.50 6.12
N GLN A 215 30.48 -13.64 7.12
CA GLN A 215 29.42 -13.87 8.10
C GLN A 215 28.01 -13.82 7.50
N PHE A 216 27.74 -12.92 6.53
CA PHE A 216 26.45 -12.90 5.85
C PHE A 216 26.26 -14.14 4.97
N ILE A 217 27.32 -14.61 4.29
CA ILE A 217 27.30 -15.87 3.55
C ILE A 217 27.06 -17.05 4.50
N ALA A 218 27.69 -17.05 5.68
CA ALA A 218 27.49 -18.07 6.70
C ALA A 218 26.02 -18.12 7.17
N LEU A 219 25.40 -16.96 7.45
CA LEU A 219 23.99 -16.88 7.81
C LEU A 219 23.09 -17.47 6.69
N ARG A 220 23.31 -17.05 5.45
CA ARG A 220 22.57 -17.57 4.29
C ARG A 220 22.74 -19.06 4.09
N THR A 221 23.94 -19.57 4.35
CA THR A 221 24.27 -21.00 4.22
C THR A 221 23.62 -21.80 5.34
N HIS A 222 23.56 -21.25 6.56
CA HIS A 222 22.91 -21.89 7.69
C HIS A 222 21.39 -21.99 7.51
N TYR A 223 20.75 -20.89 7.09
CA TYR A 223 19.29 -20.82 6.92
C TYR A 223 18.81 -21.18 5.51
N LEU A 224 19.72 -21.45 4.57
CA LEU A 224 19.46 -21.91 3.20
C LEU A 224 18.49 -21.01 2.41
N TYR A 225 18.74 -19.70 2.41
CA TYR A 225 17.95 -18.74 1.63
C TYR A 225 18.75 -17.95 0.59
N ASP A 226 18.06 -17.53 -0.46
CA ASP A 226 18.61 -16.68 -1.51
C ASP A 226 18.45 -15.20 -1.17
N SER A 227 19.49 -14.40 -1.46
CA SER A 227 19.45 -12.95 -1.30
C SER A 227 19.40 -12.26 -2.66
N THR A 228 18.49 -11.29 -2.83
CA THR A 228 18.48 -10.39 -3.99
C THR A 228 18.64 -8.94 -3.56
N PHE A 229 19.37 -8.16 -4.35
CA PHE A 229 19.62 -6.75 -4.09
C PHE A 229 18.98 -5.91 -5.18
N CYS A 230 18.13 -4.96 -4.79
CA CYS A 230 17.47 -4.08 -5.76
C CYS A 230 18.50 -3.14 -6.41
N LYS A 231 18.50 -3.06 -7.75
CA LYS A 231 19.29 -2.05 -8.47
C LYS A 231 18.64 -0.66 -8.28
N PRO A 232 19.40 0.42 -8.07
CA PRO A 232 18.89 1.73 -7.63
C PRO A 232 18.08 2.55 -8.68
N ALA A 233 17.39 1.93 -9.64
CA ALA A 233 16.85 2.67 -10.80
C ALA A 233 15.51 2.21 -11.39
N LYS A 234 14.66 1.44 -10.70
CA LYS A 234 13.29 1.16 -11.21
C LYS A 234 12.21 1.28 -10.13
N ALA A 235 11.85 2.53 -9.83
CA ALA A 235 10.66 2.85 -9.02
C ALA A 235 9.34 2.43 -9.70
N ASN A 236 9.38 2.06 -10.99
CA ASN A 236 8.20 1.79 -11.81
C ASN A 236 7.65 0.36 -11.66
N GLU A 237 8.35 -0.55 -10.98
CA GLU A 237 7.86 -1.92 -10.69
C GLU A 237 7.38 -2.07 -9.23
N LYS A 238 7.57 -1.03 -8.39
CA LYS A 238 7.25 -1.03 -6.95
C LYS A 238 5.91 -0.36 -6.64
N GLY A 239 4.96 -0.33 -7.58
CA GLY A 239 3.65 0.27 -7.38
C GLY A 239 2.67 -0.71 -6.75
N GLY A 240 2.64 -0.71 -5.42
CA GLY A 240 1.77 -1.55 -4.62
C GLY A 240 2.35 -1.86 -3.25
N VAL A 241 3.64 -1.58 -3.04
CA VAL A 241 4.32 -1.80 -1.77
C VAL A 241 4.31 -0.50 -1.00
N GLU A 242 3.30 -0.35 -0.15
CA GLU A 242 3.41 0.54 0.99
C GLU A 242 4.72 0.22 1.73
N ASN A 243 5.53 1.24 1.95
CA ASN A 243 6.81 1.14 2.64
C ASN A 243 6.55 0.49 4.02
N ALA A 244 6.98 -0.77 4.19
CA ALA A 244 6.73 -1.56 5.39
C ALA A 244 7.21 -0.83 6.66
N GLY A 245 8.31 -0.09 6.57
CA GLY A 245 8.77 0.78 7.65
C GLY A 245 7.75 1.85 8.03
N LYS A 246 7.13 2.54 7.06
CA LYS A 246 6.06 3.52 7.35
C LYS A 246 4.84 2.90 8.00
N GLU A 247 4.48 1.69 7.60
CA GLU A 247 3.37 0.94 8.18
C GLU A 247 3.66 0.63 9.66
N VAL A 248 4.85 0.08 9.94
CA VAL A 248 5.34 -0.21 11.30
C VAL A 248 5.32 1.03 12.18
N VAL A 249 5.89 2.15 11.71
CA VAL A 249 5.94 3.41 12.47
C VAL A 249 4.54 3.90 12.79
N ARG A 250 3.65 3.97 11.80
CA ARG A 250 2.28 4.45 12.01
C ARG A 250 1.46 3.57 12.92
N ARG A 251 1.73 2.26 12.94
CA ARG A 251 0.93 1.28 13.66
C ARG A 251 1.38 1.10 15.09
N PHE A 252 2.70 1.10 15.32
CA PHE A 252 3.27 0.72 16.62
C PHE A 252 3.90 1.89 17.37
N PHE A 253 4.29 2.95 16.66
CA PHE A 253 4.96 4.12 17.25
C PHE A 253 4.09 5.37 17.25
N VAL A 254 2.78 5.22 17.07
CA VAL A 254 1.81 6.32 17.18
C VAL A 254 0.62 5.86 18.05
N PRO A 255 0.49 6.36 19.29
CA PRO A 255 1.40 7.28 19.98
C PRO A 255 2.76 6.63 20.31
N TYR A 256 3.73 7.45 20.76
CA TYR A 256 5.06 6.97 21.13
C TYR A 256 4.94 5.99 22.31
N PRO A 257 5.45 4.75 22.19
CA PRO A 257 5.49 3.80 23.30
C PRO A 257 6.34 4.39 24.42
N ASP A 258 5.90 4.21 25.67
CA ASP A 258 6.68 4.55 26.85
C ASP A 258 7.05 3.27 27.57
N VAL A 259 8.35 3.00 27.65
CA VAL A 259 8.93 1.75 28.14
C VAL A 259 10.20 2.02 28.94
N ASP A 260 10.58 1.06 29.77
CA ASP A 260 11.78 1.14 30.60
C ASP A 260 13.03 0.57 29.91
N SER A 261 12.86 -0.21 28.82
CA SER A 261 13.98 -0.83 28.11
C SER A 261 13.68 -1.17 26.64
N PHE A 262 14.75 -1.41 25.86
CA PHE A 262 14.62 -1.96 24.50
C PHE A 262 14.00 -3.36 24.50
N GLU A 263 14.21 -4.15 25.55
CA GLU A 263 13.64 -5.49 25.64
C GLU A 263 12.12 -5.42 25.79
N GLU A 264 11.64 -4.50 26.63
CA GLU A 264 10.21 -4.23 26.78
C GLU A 264 9.58 -3.72 25.48
N LEU A 265 10.25 -2.79 24.78
CA LEU A 265 9.82 -2.34 23.46
C LEU A 265 9.72 -3.53 22.48
N ASN A 266 10.70 -4.43 22.50
CA ASN A 266 10.73 -5.59 21.62
C ASN A 266 9.64 -6.63 21.97
N HIS A 267 9.33 -6.83 23.25
CA HIS A 267 8.19 -7.63 23.67
C HIS A 267 6.87 -7.04 23.19
N TYR A 268 6.69 -5.72 23.33
CA TYR A 268 5.53 -5.02 22.78
C TYR A 268 5.41 -5.22 21.27
N LEU A 269 6.48 -4.97 20.51
CA LEU A 269 6.50 -5.15 19.06
C LEU A 269 6.22 -6.60 18.65
N HIS A 270 6.79 -7.57 19.35
CA HIS A 270 6.55 -8.99 19.09
C HIS A 270 5.07 -9.34 19.27
N ASN A 271 4.45 -8.91 20.36
CA ASN A 271 3.03 -9.15 20.63
C ASN A 271 2.13 -8.48 19.58
N GLU A 272 2.47 -7.28 19.12
CA GLU A 272 1.75 -6.62 18.04
C GLU A 272 1.89 -7.35 16.69
N CYS A 273 3.05 -7.95 16.42
CA CYS A 273 3.23 -8.82 15.25
C CYS A 273 2.40 -10.10 15.36
N ILE A 274 2.29 -10.72 16.54
CA ILE A 274 1.39 -11.88 16.76
C ILE A 274 -0.06 -11.49 16.48
N LYS A 275 -0.55 -10.39 17.06
CA LYS A 275 -1.93 -9.93 16.82
C LYS A 275 -2.20 -9.68 15.34
N LEU A 276 -1.22 -9.17 14.60
CA LEU A 276 -1.33 -8.97 13.16
C LEU A 276 -1.46 -10.29 12.41
N LEU A 277 -0.65 -11.28 12.79
CA LEU A 277 -0.69 -12.61 12.19
C LEU A 277 -2.04 -13.28 12.44
N GLU A 278 -2.56 -13.23 13.65
CA GLU A 278 -3.88 -13.78 14.00
C GLU A 278 -5.04 -13.14 13.22
N ASN A 279 -4.90 -11.86 12.89
CA ASN A 279 -5.90 -11.12 12.10
C ASN A 279 -5.65 -11.23 10.58
N ASN A 280 -4.59 -11.92 10.13
CA ASN A 280 -4.31 -12.13 8.72
C ASN A 280 -4.98 -13.43 8.25
N PRO A 281 -5.95 -13.37 7.32
CA PRO A 281 -6.66 -14.56 6.84
C PRO A 281 -5.83 -15.44 5.87
N LYS A 282 -4.57 -15.11 5.63
CA LYS A 282 -3.63 -15.80 4.73
C LYS A 282 -2.44 -16.33 5.50
#